data_AF-A0A6P8JHJ0-F1
#
_entry.id   AF-A0A6P8JHJ0-F1
#
_cell.length_a   1.000
_cell.length_b   1.000
_cell.length_c   1.000
_cell.angle_alpha   90.00
_cell.angle_beta   90.00
_cell.angle_gamma   90.00
#
_symmetry.space_group_name_H-M   'P 1'
#
loop_
_entity.id
_entity.type
_entity.pdbx_description
1 polymer ?
#
loop_
_entity_poly.entity_id
_entity_poly.type
_entity_poly.pdbx_seq_one_letter_code
_entity_poly.pdbx_strand_id
1 'polypeptide(L)'
;MAIVLNKWKIQIKLFSLKLTMFITRLATFLLLIVVSLSQAKDSQPFDFFQGTYHDFTVCLRINNITIEEYEKFDDTNNLDNVLKENVELKHKCNIRCQLEREPTKWLNARGEVDLKSMKATSETGVSISKCMEKAPQEACAYVYKLVICAFKSGHSAIKFASYEHIPEETGGLIAEQQADLFDYDTIDL
;
A
#
# COMPACT_ATOMS: atom_id res chain seq x y z
N MET A 1 8.75 -53.85 46.01
CA MET A 1 8.20 -53.72 44.64
C MET A 1 7.36 -52.45 44.43
N ALA A 2 6.61 -51.94 45.42
CA ALA A 2 5.73 -50.76 45.29
C ALA A 2 6.45 -49.41 45.03
N ILE A 3 7.66 -49.20 45.54
CA ILE A 3 8.40 -47.91 45.42
C ILE A 3 8.86 -47.66 43.97
N VAL A 4 9.20 -48.71 43.23
CA VAL A 4 9.67 -48.61 41.83
C VAL A 4 8.52 -48.21 40.90
N LEU A 5 7.32 -48.75 41.12
CA LEU A 5 6.10 -48.41 40.38
C LEU A 5 5.69 -46.94 40.59
N ASN A 6 5.90 -46.40 41.79
CA ASN A 6 5.55 -45.01 42.09
C ASN A 6 6.52 -44.00 41.43
N LYS A 7 7.82 -44.32 41.38
CA LYS A 7 8.81 -43.52 40.64
C LYS A 7 8.50 -43.47 39.14
N TRP A 8 8.06 -44.58 38.55
CA TRP A 8 7.74 -44.65 37.12
C TRP A 8 6.47 -43.84 36.77
N LYS A 9 5.43 -43.89 37.62
CA LYS A 9 4.21 -43.07 37.47
C LYS A 9 4.49 -41.56 37.54
N ILE A 10 5.40 -41.13 38.41
CA ILE A 10 5.78 -39.71 38.54
C ILE A 10 6.54 -39.23 37.30
N GLN A 11 7.48 -40.03 36.78
CA GLN A 11 8.23 -39.70 35.56
C GLN A 11 7.31 -39.58 34.33
N ILE A 12 6.33 -40.49 34.19
CA ILE A 12 5.34 -40.43 33.10
C ILE A 12 4.46 -39.18 33.21
N LYS A 13 3.99 -38.84 34.42
CA LYS A 13 3.22 -37.60 34.64
C LYS A 13 4.03 -36.35 34.32
N LEU A 14 5.30 -36.30 34.70
CA LEU A 14 6.19 -35.17 34.43
C LEU A 14 6.50 -35.03 32.93
N PHE A 15 6.70 -36.16 32.24
CA PHE A 15 6.89 -36.18 30.78
C PHE A 15 5.62 -35.76 30.04
N SER A 16 4.45 -36.24 30.47
CA SER A 16 3.14 -35.84 29.94
C SER A 16 2.86 -34.36 30.16
N LEU A 17 3.15 -33.81 31.35
CA LEU A 17 2.97 -32.38 31.63
C LEU A 17 3.87 -31.51 30.75
N LYS A 18 5.13 -31.91 30.58
CA LYS A 18 6.07 -31.23 29.68
C LYS A 18 5.57 -31.29 28.24
N LEU A 19 5.14 -32.46 27.77
CA LEU A 19 4.61 -32.63 26.41
C LEU A 19 3.37 -31.74 26.17
N THR A 20 2.41 -31.70 27.11
CA THR A 20 1.22 -30.84 27.02
C THR A 20 1.57 -29.35 27.01
N MET A 21 2.57 -28.94 27.79
CA MET A 21 3.06 -27.55 27.82
C MET A 21 3.83 -27.18 26.54
N PHE A 22 4.56 -28.12 25.94
CA PHE A 22 5.20 -27.93 24.63
C PHE A 22 4.17 -27.80 23.50
N ILE A 23 3.15 -28.66 23.49
CA ILE A 23 2.09 -28.64 22.47
C ILE A 23 1.27 -27.35 22.54
N THR A 24 0.91 -26.89 23.73
CA THR A 24 0.16 -25.62 23.90
C THR A 24 0.98 -24.40 23.44
N ARG A 25 2.28 -24.36 23.73
CA ARG A 25 3.18 -23.31 23.20
C ARG A 25 3.29 -23.34 21.68
N LEU A 26 3.43 -24.52 21.08
CA LEU A 26 3.45 -24.68 19.61
C LEU A 26 2.12 -24.23 18.98
N ALA A 27 0.99 -24.58 19.59
CA ALA A 27 -0.33 -24.15 19.12
C ALA A 27 -0.50 -22.63 19.18
N THR A 28 -0.03 -21.96 20.24
CA THR A 28 -0.07 -20.50 20.33
C THR A 28 0.83 -19.82 19.30
N PHE A 29 2.03 -20.36 19.04
CA PHE A 29 2.90 -19.83 17.97
C PHE A 29 2.29 -20.01 16.58
N LEU A 30 1.66 -21.16 16.30
CA LEU A 30 0.94 -21.40 15.04
C LEU A 30 -0.24 -20.44 14.85
N LEU A 31 -1.04 -20.21 15.89
CA LEU A 31 -2.13 -19.24 15.86
C LEU A 31 -1.62 -17.82 15.61
N LEU A 32 -0.52 -17.42 16.25
CA LEU A 32 0.11 -16.10 16.02
C LEU A 32 0.63 -15.95 14.59
N ILE A 33 1.19 -16.99 13.98
CA ILE A 33 1.63 -16.98 12.58
C ILE A 33 0.42 -16.83 11.64
N VAL A 34 -0.67 -17.56 11.89
CA VAL A 34 -1.88 -17.50 11.06
C VAL A 34 -2.56 -16.13 11.13
N VAL A 35 -2.65 -15.53 12.33
CA VAL A 35 -3.19 -14.17 12.53
C VAL A 35 -2.30 -13.10 11.89
N SER A 36 -0.98 -13.30 11.88
CA SER A 36 -0.05 -12.35 11.25
C SER A 36 -0.14 -12.35 9.72
N LEU A 37 -0.49 -13.49 9.11
CA LEU A 37 -0.65 -13.60 7.65
C LEU A 37 -1.97 -13.03 7.14
N SER A 38 -2.99 -12.88 8.00
CA SER A 38 -4.33 -12.42 7.61
C SER A 38 -4.49 -10.89 7.62
N GLN A 39 -3.43 -10.13 7.94
CA GLN A 39 -3.46 -8.67 7.99
C GLN A 39 -2.63 -7.97 6.90
N ALA A 40 -2.03 -8.71 5.96
CA ALA A 40 -1.44 -8.08 4.79
C ALA A 40 -2.57 -7.64 3.86
N LYS A 41 -2.94 -6.36 3.90
CA LYS A 41 -3.63 -5.74 2.75
C LYS A 41 -2.73 -5.98 1.54
N ASP A 42 -3.27 -6.62 0.50
CA ASP A 42 -2.58 -6.75 -0.77
C ASP A 42 -2.28 -5.33 -1.27
N SER A 43 -1.00 -4.94 -1.29
CA SER A 43 -0.62 -3.61 -1.77
C SER A 43 -1.00 -3.51 -3.24
N GLN A 44 -1.71 -2.46 -3.62
CA GLN A 44 -2.04 -2.19 -5.01
C GLN A 44 -0.92 -1.36 -5.68
N PRO A 45 -0.75 -1.44 -7.01
CA PRO A 45 0.33 -0.75 -7.72
C PRO A 45 0.33 0.78 -7.56
N PHE A 46 -0.82 1.36 -7.20
CA PHE A 46 -1.04 2.80 -7.12
C PHE A 46 -1.17 3.33 -5.68
N ASP A 47 -1.12 2.47 -4.66
CA ASP A 47 -1.21 2.83 -3.24
C ASP A 47 -0.10 3.79 -2.77
N PHE A 48 0.95 3.98 -3.58
CA PHE A 48 2.06 4.86 -3.24
C PHE A 48 1.78 6.35 -3.51
N PHE A 49 0.74 6.69 -4.29
CA PHE A 49 0.42 8.08 -4.58
C PHE A 49 0.04 8.82 -3.29
N GLN A 50 0.73 9.92 -3.00
CA GLN A 50 0.50 10.80 -1.84
C GLN A 50 -0.08 12.15 -2.26
N GLY A 51 -0.47 12.30 -3.52
CA GLY A 51 -1.09 13.50 -4.06
C GLY A 51 -2.39 13.90 -3.36
N THR A 52 -2.85 15.11 -3.65
CA THR A 52 -4.09 15.62 -3.07
C THR A 52 -5.32 15.06 -3.78
N TYR A 53 -6.48 15.05 -3.10
CA TYR A 53 -7.76 14.72 -3.74
C TYR A 53 -8.08 15.66 -4.91
N HIS A 54 -7.67 16.92 -4.83
CA HIS A 54 -7.81 17.87 -5.93
C HIS A 54 -6.99 17.45 -7.15
N ASP A 55 -5.73 17.08 -6.97
CA ASP A 55 -4.86 16.60 -8.05
C ASP A 55 -5.41 15.33 -8.70
N PHE A 56 -5.86 14.38 -7.88
CA PHE A 56 -6.51 13.16 -8.33
C PHE A 56 -7.73 13.45 -9.23
N THR A 57 -8.68 14.27 -8.76
CA THR A 57 -9.89 14.62 -9.52
C THR A 57 -9.61 15.42 -10.78
N VAL A 58 -8.59 16.28 -10.76
CA VAL A 58 -8.12 17.00 -11.96
C VAL A 58 -7.59 16.02 -13.00
N CYS A 59 -6.79 15.03 -12.60
CA CYS A 59 -6.27 14.02 -13.52
C CYS A 59 -7.36 13.15 -14.13
N LEU A 60 -8.36 12.75 -13.34
CA LEU A 60 -9.54 12.04 -13.85
C LEU A 60 -10.26 12.85 -14.93
N ARG A 61 -10.53 14.13 -14.65
CA ARG A 61 -11.23 15.03 -15.58
C ARG A 61 -10.47 15.22 -16.88
N ILE A 62 -9.18 15.50 -16.82
CA ILE A 62 -8.33 15.72 -18.02
C ILE A 62 -8.32 14.48 -18.92
N ASN A 63 -8.40 13.28 -18.32
CA ASN A 63 -8.37 12.01 -19.05
C ASN A 63 -9.76 11.43 -19.34
N ASN A 64 -10.84 12.18 -19.05
CA ASN A 64 -12.22 11.77 -19.27
C ASN A 64 -12.56 10.42 -18.61
N ILE A 65 -12.17 10.27 -17.34
CA ILE A 65 -12.43 9.08 -16.51
C ILE A 65 -13.37 9.51 -15.38
N THR A 66 -14.46 8.77 -15.16
CA THR A 66 -15.31 8.99 -13.99
C THR A 66 -14.72 8.31 -12.76
N ILE A 67 -15.14 8.73 -11.56
CA ILE A 67 -14.66 8.10 -10.32
C ILE A 67 -15.03 6.61 -10.32
N GLU A 68 -16.25 6.26 -10.70
CA GLU A 68 -16.72 4.86 -10.73
C GLU A 68 -15.96 4.01 -11.75
N GLU A 69 -15.51 4.63 -12.85
CA GLU A 69 -14.67 3.97 -13.84
C GLU A 69 -13.26 3.72 -13.29
N TYR A 70 -12.69 4.70 -12.59
CA TYR A 70 -11.39 4.56 -11.94
C TYR A 70 -11.42 3.48 -10.86
N GLU A 71 -12.45 3.45 -10.01
CA GLU A 71 -12.61 2.44 -8.95
C GLU A 71 -12.64 1.02 -9.53
N LYS A 72 -13.30 0.80 -10.66
CA LYS A 72 -13.27 -0.51 -11.36
C LYS A 72 -11.90 -0.83 -11.94
N PHE A 73 -11.19 0.18 -12.41
CA PHE A 73 -9.84 0.04 -12.93
C PHE A 73 -8.85 -0.37 -11.82
N ASP A 74 -8.98 0.20 -10.63
CA ASP A 74 -8.12 -0.02 -9.46
C ASP A 74 -8.59 -1.19 -8.57
N ASP A 75 -9.69 -1.85 -8.92
CA ASP A 75 -10.22 -2.98 -8.18
C ASP A 75 -9.24 -4.17 -8.19
N THR A 76 -9.09 -4.85 -7.05
CA THR A 76 -8.23 -6.05 -6.93
C THR A 76 -8.59 -7.15 -7.92
N ASN A 77 -9.86 -7.29 -8.30
CA ASN A 77 -10.30 -8.24 -9.33
C ASN A 77 -9.75 -7.90 -10.72
N ASN A 78 -9.35 -6.64 -10.95
CA ASN A 78 -8.75 -6.17 -12.20
C ASN A 78 -7.21 -6.11 -12.14
N LEU A 79 -6.59 -6.43 -11.00
CA LEU A 79 -5.14 -6.35 -10.77
C LEU A 79 -4.34 -7.10 -11.85
N ASP A 80 -4.83 -8.24 -12.30
CA ASP A 80 -4.19 -9.05 -13.33
C ASP A 80 -4.06 -8.30 -14.67
N ASN A 81 -5.07 -7.53 -15.07
CA ASN A 81 -5.03 -6.71 -16.28
C ASN A 81 -4.09 -5.51 -16.09
N VAL A 82 -4.14 -4.87 -14.91
CA VAL A 82 -3.25 -3.76 -14.53
C VAL A 82 -1.78 -4.19 -14.62
N LEU A 83 -1.43 -5.33 -14.02
CA LEU A 83 -0.05 -5.85 -13.99
C LEU A 83 0.44 -6.39 -15.34
N LYS A 84 -0.48 -6.79 -16.23
CA LYS A 84 -0.20 -7.15 -17.63
C LYS A 84 -0.22 -5.96 -18.58
N GLU A 85 -0.45 -4.74 -18.06
CA GLU A 85 -0.51 -3.49 -18.82
C GLU A 85 -1.63 -3.48 -19.90
N ASN A 86 -2.63 -4.35 -19.75
CA ASN A 86 -3.77 -4.50 -20.66
C ASN A 86 -4.91 -3.56 -20.24
N VAL A 87 -4.63 -2.26 -20.29
CA VAL A 87 -5.55 -1.20 -19.88
C VAL A 87 -5.60 -0.10 -20.96
N GLU A 88 -6.71 0.62 -21.03
CA GLU A 88 -6.88 1.70 -22.02
C GLU A 88 -5.87 2.84 -21.78
N LEU A 89 -5.50 3.52 -22.86
CA LEU A 89 -4.50 4.59 -22.84
C LEU A 89 -4.87 5.73 -21.87
N LYS A 90 -6.16 6.08 -21.77
CA LYS A 90 -6.65 7.12 -20.86
C LYS A 90 -6.32 6.82 -19.38
N HIS A 91 -6.41 5.57 -18.95
CA HIS A 91 -6.01 5.18 -17.59
C HIS A 91 -4.50 5.30 -17.41
N LYS A 92 -3.70 4.90 -18.40
CA LYS A 92 -2.24 5.07 -18.38
C LYS A 92 -1.87 6.55 -18.26
N CYS A 93 -2.56 7.42 -19.00
CA CYS A 93 -2.36 8.87 -18.92
C CYS A 93 -2.82 9.47 -17.60
N ASN A 94 -3.88 8.93 -16.98
CA ASN A 94 -4.28 9.31 -15.64
C ASN A 94 -3.20 8.98 -14.60
N ILE A 95 -2.62 7.78 -14.63
CA ILE A 95 -1.50 7.40 -13.76
C ILE A 95 -0.29 8.32 -13.97
N ARG A 96 0.03 8.66 -15.23
CA ARG A 96 1.08 9.64 -15.53
C ARG A 96 0.79 11.01 -14.92
N CYS A 97 -0.43 11.51 -15.08
CA CYS A 97 -0.83 12.81 -14.53
C CYS A 97 -0.68 12.85 -13.01
N GLN A 98 -1.09 11.78 -12.32
CA GLN A 98 -0.91 11.67 -10.87
C GLN A 98 0.57 11.65 -10.49
N LEU A 99 1.39 10.83 -11.17
CA LEU A 99 2.83 10.74 -10.90
C LEU A 99 3.57 12.08 -11.09
N GLU A 100 3.22 12.85 -12.12
CA GLU A 100 3.85 14.15 -12.36
C GLU A 100 3.52 15.18 -11.25
N ARG A 101 2.40 14.98 -10.55
CA ARG A 101 1.93 15.82 -9.44
C ARG A 101 2.45 15.38 -8.08
N GLU A 102 3.02 14.18 -7.97
CA GLU A 102 3.65 13.73 -6.73
C GLU A 102 4.78 14.67 -6.28
N PRO A 103 4.97 14.85 -4.96
CA PRO A 103 6.07 15.65 -4.44
C PRO A 103 7.43 15.02 -4.74
N THR A 104 7.52 13.69 -4.67
CA THR A 104 8.73 12.95 -5.04
C THR A 104 8.75 12.73 -6.54
N LYS A 105 9.71 13.34 -7.24
CA LYS A 105 9.82 13.22 -8.69
C LYS A 105 10.48 11.90 -9.10
N TRP A 106 9.82 11.16 -9.98
CA TRP A 106 10.32 9.89 -10.52
C TRP A 106 10.85 10.03 -11.95
N LEU A 107 10.53 11.15 -12.62
CA LEU A 107 10.91 11.45 -13.99
C LEU A 107 11.83 12.67 -13.99
N ASN A 108 12.82 12.66 -14.87
CA ASN A 108 13.66 13.83 -15.14
C ASN A 108 12.95 14.82 -16.10
N ALA A 109 13.61 15.94 -16.41
CA ALA A 109 13.06 16.96 -17.32
C ALA A 109 12.80 16.47 -18.76
N ARG A 110 13.35 15.31 -19.16
CA ARG A 110 13.09 14.66 -20.45
C ARG A 110 11.95 13.64 -20.41
N GLY A 111 11.33 13.43 -19.24
CA GLY A 111 10.30 12.41 -19.05
C GLY A 111 10.84 10.99 -18.90
N GLU A 112 12.15 10.82 -18.69
CA GLU A 112 12.77 9.51 -18.48
C GLU A 112 12.88 9.20 -16.98
N VAL A 113 12.92 7.91 -16.63
CA VAL A 113 13.09 7.47 -15.24
C VAL A 113 14.34 8.07 -14.59
N ASP A 114 14.17 8.59 -13.37
CA ASP A 114 15.25 9.06 -12.51
C ASP A 114 15.27 8.28 -11.20
N LEU A 115 16.08 7.22 -11.18
CA LEU A 115 16.24 6.31 -10.04
C LEU A 115 16.75 7.02 -8.78
N LYS A 116 17.51 8.10 -8.95
CA LYS A 116 18.04 8.87 -7.83
C LYS A 116 16.94 9.72 -7.21
N SER A 117 16.16 10.41 -8.04
CA SER A 117 15.08 11.27 -7.58
C SER A 117 13.94 10.48 -6.92
N MET A 118 13.65 9.26 -7.41
CA MET A 118 12.70 8.35 -6.74
C MET A 118 13.26 7.67 -5.47
N LYS A 119 14.53 7.93 -5.10
CA LYS A 119 15.20 7.31 -3.94
C LYS A 119 15.23 5.78 -4.00
N ALA A 120 15.40 5.20 -5.19
CA ALA A 120 15.54 3.76 -5.32
C ALA A 120 16.86 3.28 -4.68
N THR A 121 16.81 2.13 -4.00
CA THR A 121 18.03 1.44 -3.55
C THR A 121 18.79 0.90 -4.77
N SER A 122 20.06 0.50 -4.60
CA SER A 122 20.83 -0.10 -5.70
C SER A 122 20.17 -1.35 -6.29
N GLU A 123 19.66 -2.24 -5.44
CA GLU A 123 18.97 -3.47 -5.86
C GLU A 123 17.66 -3.17 -6.59
N THR A 124 16.82 -2.32 -6.00
CA THR A 124 15.55 -1.89 -6.58
C THR A 124 15.77 -1.17 -7.91
N GLY A 125 16.77 -0.29 -7.99
CA GLY A 125 17.10 0.46 -9.19
C GLY A 125 17.54 -0.43 -10.36
N VAL A 126 18.32 -1.49 -10.09
CA VAL A 126 18.68 -2.50 -11.11
C VAL A 126 17.43 -3.22 -11.63
N SER A 127 16.53 -3.63 -10.72
CA SER A 127 15.30 -4.32 -11.09
C SER A 127 14.37 -3.44 -11.95
N ILE A 128 14.17 -2.17 -11.55
CA ILE A 128 13.39 -1.18 -12.31
C ILE A 128 14.01 -0.96 -13.69
N SER A 129 15.33 -0.72 -13.77
CA SER A 129 16.03 -0.46 -15.03
C SER A 129 15.83 -1.61 -16.02
N LYS A 130 16.03 -2.84 -15.56
CA LYS A 130 15.86 -4.05 -16.38
C LYS A 130 14.41 -4.20 -16.87
N CYS A 131 13.43 -3.91 -16.02
CA CYS A 131 12.02 -3.95 -16.39
C CYS A 131 11.66 -2.89 -17.46
N MET A 132 12.32 -1.73 -17.41
CA MET A 132 12.12 -0.61 -18.34
C MET A 132 12.83 -0.74 -19.68
N GLU A 133 13.73 -1.70 -19.89
CA GLU A 133 14.41 -1.93 -21.19
C GLU A 133 13.44 -2.11 -22.36
N LYS A 134 12.26 -2.66 -22.10
CA LYS A 134 11.19 -2.88 -23.08
C LYS A 134 10.04 -1.89 -22.92
N ALA A 135 10.34 -0.69 -22.43
CA ALA A 135 9.31 0.32 -22.26
C ALA A 135 8.82 0.87 -23.60
N PRO A 136 7.51 1.07 -23.76
CA PRO A 136 6.96 1.69 -24.95
C PRO A 136 7.41 3.15 -25.05
N GLN A 137 7.49 3.67 -26.26
CA GLN A 137 7.85 5.08 -26.52
C GLN A 137 6.69 6.05 -26.26
N GLU A 138 5.45 5.56 -26.29
CA GLU A 138 4.28 6.36 -25.94
C GLU A 138 4.37 6.72 -24.45
N ALA A 139 4.30 8.03 -24.16
CA ALA A 139 4.70 8.57 -22.87
C ALA A 139 3.82 8.11 -21.70
N CYS A 140 2.50 8.00 -21.89
CA CYS A 140 1.62 7.50 -20.84
C CYS A 140 1.91 6.04 -20.52
N ALA A 141 2.11 5.20 -21.54
CA ALA A 141 2.44 3.80 -21.39
C ALA A 141 3.84 3.59 -20.82
N TYR A 142 4.81 4.46 -21.14
CA TYR A 142 6.14 4.46 -20.54
C TYR A 142 6.05 4.66 -19.02
N VAL A 143 5.35 5.71 -18.59
CA VAL A 143 5.19 6.05 -17.18
C VAL A 143 4.36 5.00 -16.43
N TYR A 144 3.31 4.50 -17.06
CA TYR A 144 2.53 3.41 -16.51
C TYR A 144 3.40 2.18 -16.24
N LYS A 145 4.22 1.79 -17.22
CA LYS A 145 5.16 0.68 -17.06
C LYS A 145 6.18 0.93 -15.95
N LEU A 146 6.68 2.16 -15.81
CA LEU A 146 7.56 2.52 -14.70
C LEU A 146 6.91 2.22 -13.34
N VAL A 147 5.64 2.61 -13.16
CA VAL A 147 4.89 2.34 -11.92
C VAL A 147 4.76 0.84 -11.67
N ILE A 148 4.42 0.05 -12.69
CA ILE A 148 4.33 -1.41 -12.57
C ILE A 148 5.71 -2.04 -12.27
N CYS A 149 6.78 -1.55 -12.88
CA CYS A 149 8.15 -2.00 -12.62
C CYS A 149 8.58 -1.67 -11.18
N ALA A 150 8.28 -0.46 -10.70
CA ALA A 150 8.53 -0.05 -9.32
C ALA A 150 7.77 -0.95 -8.32
N PHE A 151 6.50 -1.25 -8.60
CA PHE A 151 5.70 -2.18 -7.80
C PHE A 151 6.31 -3.58 -7.74
N LYS A 152 6.63 -4.16 -8.91
CA LYS A 152 7.26 -5.49 -9.00
C LYS A 152 8.63 -5.57 -8.34
N SER A 153 9.35 -4.45 -8.23
CA SER A 153 10.62 -4.36 -7.51
C SER A 153 10.49 -4.14 -6.00
N GLY A 154 9.27 -4.01 -5.48
CA GLY A 154 9.00 -3.70 -4.07
C GLY A 154 9.29 -2.24 -3.69
N HIS A 155 9.40 -1.33 -4.67
CA HIS A 155 9.65 0.09 -4.42
C HIS A 155 8.39 0.84 -3.97
N SER A 156 7.28 0.59 -4.66
CA SER A 156 5.97 1.21 -4.36
C SER A 156 5.09 0.34 -3.46
N ALA A 157 5.52 -0.89 -3.15
CA ALA A 157 4.94 -1.69 -2.10
C ALA A 157 5.33 -1.06 -0.75
N ILE A 158 4.60 -0.02 -0.33
CA ILE A 158 4.68 0.49 1.02
C ILE A 158 4.39 -0.70 1.94
N LYS A 159 5.40 -1.22 2.62
CA LYS A 159 5.18 -2.07 3.78
C LYS A 159 4.47 -1.19 4.78
N PHE A 160 3.16 -1.35 4.92
CA PHE A 160 2.44 -0.81 6.07
C PHE A 160 3.14 -1.37 7.32
N ALA A 161 4.01 -0.58 7.94
CA ALA A 161 4.17 -0.68 9.38
C ALA A 161 2.76 -0.46 9.91
N SER A 162 2.22 -1.45 10.61
CA SER A 162 0.88 -1.45 11.17
C SER A 162 0.52 -0.06 11.67
N TYR A 163 -0.33 0.66 10.95
CA TYR A 163 -0.96 1.85 11.47
C TYR A 163 -1.87 1.35 12.59
N GLU A 164 -1.45 1.57 13.84
CA GLU A 164 -2.38 1.58 14.96
C GLU A 164 -3.52 2.52 14.56
N HIS A 165 -4.72 1.96 14.65
CA HIS A 165 -5.99 2.60 14.43
C HIS A 165 -6.00 3.98 15.10
N ILE A 166 -5.88 5.06 14.31
CA ILE A 166 -6.26 6.39 14.79
C ILE A 166 -7.79 6.34 14.85
N PRO A 167 -8.40 6.44 16.04
CA PRO A 167 -9.85 6.43 16.16
C PRO A 167 -10.42 7.61 15.35
N GLU A 168 -11.47 7.30 14.61
CA GLU A 168 -12.33 8.23 13.90
C GLU A 168 -13.06 9.13 14.92
N GLU A 169 -12.35 10.09 15.52
CA GLU A 169 -12.93 11.01 16.51
C GLU A 169 -12.39 12.44 16.41
N THR A 170 -11.84 12.84 15.25
CA THR A 170 -11.43 14.24 15.01
C THR A 170 -12.24 14.93 13.90
N GLY A 171 -13.23 14.24 13.32
CA GLY A 171 -14.18 14.83 12.37
C GLY A 171 -15.20 15.78 13.01
N GLY A 172 -15.31 15.80 14.34
CA GLY A 172 -16.25 16.65 15.08
C GLY A 172 -15.72 18.04 15.48
N LEU A 173 -14.41 18.28 15.45
CA LEU A 173 -13.82 19.50 16.04
C LEU A 173 -13.55 20.64 15.05
N ILE A 174 -13.72 20.42 13.73
CA ILE A 174 -13.55 21.47 12.72
C ILE A 174 -14.89 22.16 12.38
N ALA A 175 -16.04 21.54 12.69
CA ALA A 175 -17.36 22.11 12.43
C ALA A 175 -17.79 23.21 13.43
N GLU A 176 -17.20 23.28 14.63
CA GLU A 176 -17.56 24.30 15.62
C GLU A 176 -16.67 25.55 15.60
N GLN A 177 -15.53 25.55 14.88
CA GLN A 177 -14.67 26.74 14.82
C GLN A 177 -14.96 27.67 13.64
N GLN A 178 -15.96 27.36 12.81
CA GLN A 178 -16.38 28.20 11.68
C GLN A 178 -17.72 28.92 11.89
N ALA A 179 -18.41 28.64 13.00
CA ALA A 179 -19.66 29.33 13.37
C ALA A 179 -19.44 30.65 14.14
N ASP A 180 -18.24 30.89 14.68
CA ASP A 180 -17.94 32.07 15.52
C ASP A 180 -17.17 33.19 14.79
N LEU A 181 -17.00 33.12 13.47
CA LEU A 181 -16.26 34.12 12.67
C LEU A 181 -17.11 34.92 11.68
N PHE A 182 -18.44 34.96 11.87
CA PHE A 182 -19.38 35.72 11.03
C PHE A 182 -20.24 36.75 11.79
N ASP A 183 -19.76 37.27 12.92
CA ASP A 183 -20.46 38.34 13.66
C ASP A 183 -19.58 39.55 14.02
N TYR A 184 -18.75 40.00 13.07
CA TYR A 184 -18.14 41.33 13.16
C TYR A 184 -17.91 41.94 11.79
N ASP A 185 -18.99 42.46 11.19
CA ASP A 185 -18.91 43.60 10.28
C ASP A 185 -20.30 44.26 10.17
N THR A 186 -20.65 45.03 11.20
CA THR A 186 -21.61 46.13 11.07
C THR A 186 -21.01 47.37 11.73
N ILE A 187 -20.18 48.09 10.97
CA ILE A 187 -19.91 49.52 11.18
C ILE A 187 -19.93 50.21 9.81
N ASP A 188 -20.88 51.16 9.71
CA ASP A 188 -21.04 52.31 8.82
C ASP A 188 -21.12 52.16 7.29
N LEU A 189 -22.33 52.46 6.79
CA LEU A 189 -22.55 53.51 5.79
C LEU A 189 -23.91 54.20 6.01
#